data_AF-A0A2C4ZYF4-F1
#
_entry.id   AF-A0A2C4ZYF4-F1
#
_cell.length_a   1.000
_cell.length_b   1.000
_cell.length_c   1.000
_cell.angle_alpha   90.00
_cell.angle_beta   90.00
_cell.angle_gamma   90.00
#
_symmetry.space_group_name_H-M   'P 1'
#
loop_
_entity.id
_entity.type
_entity.pdbx_description
1 polymer ?
#
loop_
_entity_poly.entity_id
_entity_poly.type
_entity_poly.pdbx_seq_one_letter_code
_entity_poly.pdbx_strand_id
1 'polypeptide(L)'
;MFLYIMGLLLSYMILNVFTDLKYRKTKNVWHLLFLIFGIGITYFAGIRTGKEIAIVLGMALACGLLLETFKFSSPGDTKMLVVVALYVSNVVEESAVFTAITLTAFHLLFFWIASMYRLIKILGFIGAIKDQLEHAASMFGAKLPRKEIQLIQSFPGACSILLGALVYVAFTIYHNGGILA
;
A
#
# COMPACT_ATOMS: atom_id res chain seq x y z
N MET A 1 -17.93 13.45 -8.55
CA MET A 1 -17.77 12.31 -7.61
C MET A 1 -16.30 12.12 -7.21
N PHE A 2 -15.37 12.12 -8.17
CA PHE A 2 -13.92 12.06 -7.96
C PHE A 2 -13.37 12.88 -6.77
N LEU A 3 -13.65 14.20 -6.70
CA LEU A 3 -13.13 15.06 -5.63
C LEU A 3 -13.54 14.60 -4.23
N TYR A 4 -14.76 14.07 -4.07
CA TYR A 4 -15.24 13.56 -2.79
C TYR A 4 -14.55 12.25 -2.41
N ILE A 5 -14.37 11.33 -3.37
CA ILE A 5 -13.67 10.05 -3.16
C ILE A 5 -12.19 10.31 -2.82
N MET A 6 -11.53 11.20 -3.55
CA MET A 6 -10.15 11.61 -3.27
C MET A 6 -10.04 12.33 -1.92
N GLY A 7 -10.97 13.22 -1.58
CA GLY A 7 -11.00 13.88 -0.27
C GLY A 7 -11.12 12.87 0.87
N LEU A 8 -12.01 11.87 0.75
CA LEU A 8 -12.15 10.79 1.72
C LEU A 8 -10.88 9.94 1.82
N LEU A 9 -10.31 9.51 0.68
CA LEU A 9 -9.06 8.76 0.64
C LEU A 9 -7.92 9.53 1.32
N LEU A 10 -7.74 10.81 1.00
CA LEU A 10 -6.69 11.64 1.58
C LEU A 10 -6.93 11.85 3.07
N SER A 11 -8.16 12.11 3.50
CA SER A 11 -8.47 12.26 4.93
C SER A 11 -8.14 10.99 5.72
N TYR A 12 -8.49 9.82 5.16
CA TYR A 12 -8.15 8.52 5.72
C TYR A 12 -6.63 8.32 5.82
N MET A 13 -5.91 8.58 4.73
CA MET A 13 -4.47 8.36 4.70
C MET A 13 -3.70 9.36 5.57
N ILE A 14 -4.10 10.63 5.63
CA ILE A 14 -3.50 11.62 6.53
C ILE A 14 -3.65 11.19 7.98
N LEU A 15 -4.85 10.74 8.38
CA LEU A 15 -5.08 10.22 9.73
C LEU A 15 -4.17 9.02 10.03
N ASN A 16 -4.09 8.05 9.10
CA ASN A 16 -3.26 6.87 9.30
C ASN A 16 -1.76 7.20 9.33
N VAL A 17 -1.27 8.04 8.42
CA VAL A 17 0.12 8.53 8.39
C VAL A 17 0.45 9.25 9.69
N PHE A 18 -0.42 10.13 10.18
CA PHE A 18 -0.20 10.82 11.45
C PHE A 18 -0.12 9.83 12.62
N THR A 19 -1.05 8.87 12.71
CA THR A 19 -1.05 7.88 13.79
C THR A 19 0.11 6.91 13.71
N ASP A 20 0.54 6.54 12.50
CA ASP A 20 1.65 5.62 12.28
C ASP A 20 2.99 6.30 12.59
N LEU A 21 3.19 7.55 12.15
CA LEU A 21 4.37 8.35 12.50
C LEU A 21 4.48 8.61 14.01
N LYS A 22 3.37 8.98 14.67
CA LYS A 22 3.39 9.40 16.08
C LYS A 22 3.35 8.23 17.06
N TYR A 23 2.57 7.19 16.76
CA TYR A 23 2.27 6.12 17.72
C TYR A 23 2.63 4.72 17.21
N ARG A 24 3.05 4.57 15.94
CA ARG A 24 3.30 3.27 15.29
C ARG A 24 2.12 2.30 15.42
N LYS A 25 0.91 2.86 15.39
CA LYS A 25 -0.35 2.13 15.57
C LYS A 25 -1.37 2.69 14.61
N THR A 26 -2.06 1.80 13.91
CA THR A 26 -3.30 2.11 13.19
C THR A 26 -4.50 1.62 14.00
N LYS A 27 -5.66 2.28 13.88
CA LYS A 27 -6.87 1.83 14.60
C LYS A 27 -7.77 1.03 13.67
N ASN A 28 -8.05 -0.22 14.06
CA ASN A 28 -8.94 -1.12 13.32
C ASN A 28 -10.32 -0.50 13.02
N VAL A 29 -10.87 0.28 13.97
CA VAL A 29 -12.16 0.96 13.81
C VAL A 29 -12.14 1.94 12.63
N TRP A 30 -11.03 2.66 12.41
CA TRP A 30 -10.92 3.57 11.27
C TRP A 30 -10.91 2.82 9.95
N HIS A 31 -10.15 1.72 9.84
CA HIS A 31 -10.14 0.89 8.64
C HIS A 31 -11.54 0.36 8.31
N LEU A 32 -12.26 -0.14 9.33
CA LEU A 32 -13.61 -0.67 9.14
C LEU A 32 -14.61 0.42 8.71
N LEU A 33 -14.59 1.59 9.37
CA LEU A 33 -15.50 2.70 9.03
C LEU A 33 -15.29 3.16 7.59
N PHE A 34 -14.04 3.42 7.20
CA PHE A 34 -13.73 3.85 5.84
C PHE A 34 -13.99 2.75 4.81
N LEU A 35 -13.82 1.47 5.17
CA LEU A 35 -14.21 0.37 4.28
C LEU A 35 -15.73 0.35 4.02
N ILE A 36 -16.55 0.47 5.06
CA ILE A 36 -18.01 0.47 4.93
C ILE A 36 -18.48 1.67 4.10
N PHE A 37 -17.93 2.87 4.38
CA PHE A 37 -18.24 4.05 3.58
C PHE A 37 -17.80 3.90 2.12
N GLY A 38 -16.60 3.36 1.88
CA GLY A 38 -16.09 3.09 0.55
C GLY A 38 -17.00 2.14 -0.22
N ILE A 39 -17.40 1.01 0.37
CA ILE A 39 -18.30 0.03 -0.26
C ILE A 39 -19.65 0.68 -0.56
N GLY A 40 -20.21 1.42 0.39
CA GLY A 40 -21.48 2.11 0.21
C GLY A 40 -21.44 3.11 -0.94
N ILE A 41 -20.42 3.97 -0.99
CA ILE A 41 -20.25 4.94 -2.08
C ILE A 41 -20.08 4.21 -3.42
N THR A 42 -19.18 3.23 -3.50
CA THR A 42 -18.93 2.49 -4.74
C THR A 42 -20.18 1.82 -5.29
N TYR A 43 -20.95 1.14 -4.42
CA TYR A 43 -22.12 0.37 -4.81
C TYR A 43 -23.32 1.27 -5.12
N PHE A 44 -23.69 2.19 -4.22
CA PHE A 44 -24.90 3.01 -4.38
C PHE A 44 -24.74 4.11 -5.43
N ALA A 45 -23.52 4.59 -5.70
CA ALA A 45 -23.26 5.52 -6.80
C ALA A 45 -23.13 4.80 -8.17
N GLY A 46 -23.23 3.47 -8.21
CA GLY A 46 -23.14 2.69 -9.45
C GLY A 46 -21.76 2.68 -10.09
N ILE A 47 -20.69 2.98 -9.34
CA ILE A 47 -19.31 3.04 -9.86
C ILE A 47 -18.82 1.64 -10.21
N ARG A 48 -19.10 0.66 -9.34
CA ARG A 48 -18.77 -0.76 -9.58
C ARG A 48 -19.89 -1.67 -9.10
N THR A 49 -20.02 -2.80 -9.76
CA THR A 49 -20.91 -3.88 -9.34
C THR A 49 -20.40 -4.53 -8.05
N GLY A 50 -21.30 -5.19 -7.30
CA GLY A 50 -20.91 -5.94 -6.10
C GLY A 50 -19.84 -7.01 -6.36
N LYS A 51 -19.86 -7.62 -7.54
CA LYS A 51 -18.83 -8.58 -7.99
C LYS A 51 -17.46 -7.92 -8.11
N GLU A 52 -17.37 -6.76 -8.73
CA GLU A 52 -16.11 -6.03 -8.90
C GLU A 52 -15.56 -5.53 -7.56
N ILE A 53 -16.43 -5.05 -6.67
CA ILE A 53 -16.04 -4.69 -5.30
C ILE A 53 -15.39 -5.89 -4.59
N ALA A 54 -16.04 -7.06 -4.64
CA ALA A 54 -15.50 -8.27 -4.03
C ALA A 54 -14.14 -8.67 -4.61
N ILE A 55 -13.93 -8.49 -5.92
CA ILE A 55 -12.65 -8.76 -6.59
C ILE A 55 -11.56 -7.79 -6.09
N VAL A 56 -11.82 -6.48 -6.04
CA VAL A 56 -10.83 -5.50 -5.53
C VAL A 56 -10.41 -5.86 -4.11
N LEU A 57 -11.39 -6.11 -3.23
CA LEU A 57 -11.13 -6.41 -1.83
C LEU A 57 -10.39 -7.74 -1.66
N GLY A 58 -10.81 -8.79 -2.37
CA GLY A 58 -10.18 -10.09 -2.34
C GLY A 58 -8.74 -10.06 -2.85
N MET A 59 -8.47 -9.36 -3.95
CA MET A 59 -7.12 -9.21 -4.50
C MET A 59 -6.22 -8.39 -3.59
N ALA A 60 -6.69 -7.25 -3.08
CA ALA A 60 -5.91 -6.42 -2.17
C ALA A 60 -5.59 -7.16 -0.86
N LEU A 61 -6.53 -7.95 -0.34
CA LEU A 61 -6.30 -8.80 0.83
C LEU A 61 -5.28 -9.90 0.51
N ALA A 62 -5.39 -10.59 -0.61
CA ALA A 62 -4.43 -11.62 -1.02
C ALA A 62 -3.01 -11.04 -1.15
N CYS A 63 -2.89 -9.88 -1.79
CA CYS A 63 -1.62 -9.15 -1.90
C CYS A 63 -1.06 -8.80 -0.51
N GLY A 64 -1.85 -8.21 0.37
CA GLY A 64 -1.39 -7.86 1.72
C GLY A 64 -0.98 -9.08 2.56
N LEU A 65 -1.75 -10.16 2.53
CA LEU A 65 -1.43 -11.41 3.23
C LEU A 65 -0.15 -12.07 2.70
N LEU A 66 0.10 -12.00 1.39
CA LEU A 66 1.38 -12.43 0.82
C LEU A 66 2.53 -11.59 1.40
N LEU A 67 2.39 -10.27 1.46
CA LEU A 67 3.42 -9.41 2.05
C LEU A 67 3.64 -9.66 3.54
N GLU A 68 2.59 -9.94 4.31
CA GLU A 68 2.70 -10.33 5.72
C GLU A 68 3.48 -11.64 5.88
N THR A 69 3.22 -12.62 5.01
CA THR A 69 3.92 -13.93 5.02
C THR A 69 5.43 -13.74 4.86
N PHE A 70 5.85 -12.81 4.00
CA PHE A 70 7.25 -12.45 3.79
C PHE A 70 7.78 -11.37 4.76
N LYS A 71 6.98 -10.92 5.73
CA LYS A 71 7.32 -9.88 6.71
C LYS A 71 7.67 -8.51 6.10
N PHE A 72 7.15 -8.22 4.90
CA PHE A 72 7.27 -6.91 4.25
C PHE A 72 6.18 -5.92 4.67
N SER A 73 5.08 -6.43 5.24
CA SER A 73 3.93 -5.63 5.62
C SER A 73 3.41 -6.06 6.98
N SER A 74 2.81 -5.13 7.72
CA SER A 74 2.13 -5.43 8.98
C SER A 74 0.63 -5.68 8.76
N PRO A 75 -0.07 -6.31 9.72
CA PRO A 75 -1.53 -6.47 9.65
C PRO A 75 -2.29 -5.14 9.55
N GLY A 76 -1.69 -4.03 9.99
CA GLY A 76 -2.25 -2.69 9.81
C GLY A 76 -2.16 -2.23 8.36
N ASP A 77 -1.01 -2.46 7.72
CA ASP A 77 -0.74 -2.09 6.33
C ASP A 77 -1.60 -2.89 5.35
N THR A 78 -1.81 -4.19 5.57
CA THR A 78 -2.74 -5.00 4.77
C THR A 78 -4.16 -4.44 4.80
N LYS A 79 -4.67 -4.06 5.98
CA LYS A 79 -5.99 -3.42 6.09
C LYS A 79 -6.02 -2.08 5.39
N MET A 80 -4.93 -1.31 5.46
CA MET A 80 -4.81 -0.06 4.72
C MET A 80 -4.83 -0.29 3.21
N LEU A 81 -4.09 -1.28 2.70
CA LEU A 81 -4.09 -1.65 1.28
C LEU A 81 -5.49 -2.01 0.79
N VAL A 82 -6.26 -2.79 1.55
CA VAL A 82 -7.64 -3.15 1.20
C VAL A 82 -8.53 -1.92 1.05
N VAL A 83 -8.51 -1.01 2.03
CA VAL A 83 -9.30 0.22 1.98
C VAL A 83 -8.86 1.10 0.81
N VAL A 84 -7.55 1.37 0.70
CA VAL A 84 -7.00 2.25 -0.34
C VAL A 84 -7.25 1.68 -1.73
N ALA A 85 -7.12 0.37 -1.94
CA ALA A 85 -7.40 -0.27 -3.21
C ALA A 85 -8.84 -0.01 -3.65
N LEU A 86 -9.82 -0.09 -2.74
CA LEU A 86 -11.22 0.22 -3.07
C LEU A 86 -11.38 1.68 -3.53
N TYR A 87 -10.88 2.64 -2.75
CA TYR A 87 -10.99 4.07 -3.10
C TYR A 87 -10.25 4.41 -4.39
N VAL A 88 -9.03 3.91 -4.57
CA VAL A 88 -8.24 4.11 -5.79
C VAL A 88 -8.94 3.47 -6.98
N SER A 89 -9.52 2.27 -6.83
CA SER A 89 -10.24 1.61 -7.92
C SER A 89 -11.45 2.40 -8.42
N ASN A 90 -12.05 3.25 -7.59
CA ASN A 90 -13.13 4.14 -7.98
C ASN A 90 -12.64 5.38 -8.73
N VAL A 91 -11.33 5.64 -8.75
CA VAL A 91 -10.72 6.84 -9.31
C VAL A 91 -10.05 6.54 -10.65
N VAL A 92 -9.30 5.44 -10.73
CA VAL A 92 -8.52 5.12 -11.94
C VAL A 92 -9.30 4.33 -12.98
N GLU A 93 -10.51 3.84 -12.68
CA GLU A 93 -11.38 3.05 -13.58
C GLU A 93 -10.74 1.84 -14.28
N GLU A 94 -9.53 1.44 -13.88
CA GLU A 94 -8.87 0.24 -14.38
C GLU A 94 -9.52 -1.03 -13.82
N SER A 95 -9.12 -2.20 -14.34
CA SER A 95 -9.65 -3.46 -13.81
C SER A 95 -9.37 -3.60 -12.32
N ALA A 96 -10.35 -4.15 -11.58
CA ALA A 96 -10.29 -4.34 -10.13
C ALA A 96 -9.01 -5.08 -9.67
N VAL A 97 -8.57 -6.06 -10.46
CA VAL A 97 -7.37 -6.87 -10.21
C VAL A 97 -6.12 -6.02 -10.39
N PHE A 98 -6.03 -5.28 -11.49
CA PHE A 98 -4.86 -4.49 -11.81
C PHE A 98 -4.64 -3.36 -10.80
N THR A 99 -5.71 -2.73 -10.31
CA THR A 99 -5.61 -1.72 -9.24
C THR A 99 -4.94 -2.26 -7.99
N ALA A 100 -5.35 -3.45 -7.51
CA ALA A 100 -4.77 -4.05 -6.30
C ALA A 100 -3.29 -4.40 -6.48
N ILE A 101 -2.93 -4.97 -7.64
CA ILE A 101 -1.54 -5.35 -7.97
C ILE A 101 -0.66 -4.10 -8.09
N THR A 102 -1.09 -3.10 -8.87
CA THR A 102 -0.31 -1.88 -9.13
C THR A 102 -0.10 -1.07 -7.85
N LEU A 103 -1.12 -0.93 -7.01
CA LEU A 103 -0.99 -0.27 -5.70
C LEU A 103 0.01 -1.00 -4.80
N THR A 104 -0.06 -2.34 -4.75
CA THR A 104 0.87 -3.16 -3.96
C THR A 104 2.31 -3.02 -4.47
N ALA A 105 2.49 -3.02 -5.80
CA ALA A 105 3.80 -2.84 -6.43
C ALA A 105 4.41 -1.47 -6.08
N PHE A 106 3.62 -0.39 -6.14
CA PHE A 106 4.09 0.93 -5.73
C PHE A 106 4.41 1.00 -4.23
N HIS A 107 3.58 0.39 -3.37
CA HIS A 107 3.87 0.31 -1.94
C HIS A 107 5.23 -0.36 -1.68
N LEU A 108 5.49 -1.51 -2.32
CA LEU A 108 6.77 -2.22 -2.21
C LEU A 108 7.93 -1.41 -2.75
N LEU A 109 7.75 -0.74 -3.89
CA LEU A 109 8.78 0.10 -4.49
C LEU A 109 9.20 1.22 -3.53
N PHE A 110 8.23 1.96 -2.97
CA PHE A 110 8.53 3.05 -2.04
C PHE A 110 9.10 2.55 -0.71
N PHE A 111 8.60 1.42 -0.21
CA PHE A 111 9.17 0.76 0.95
C PHE A 111 10.64 0.36 0.71
N TRP A 112 10.93 -0.23 -0.46
CA TRP A 112 12.27 -0.62 -0.85
C TRP A 112 13.22 0.58 -1.01
N ILE A 113 12.78 1.67 -1.67
CA ILE A 113 13.56 2.91 -1.80
C ILE A 113 13.91 3.47 -0.41
N ALA A 114 12.92 3.53 0.49
CA ALA A 114 13.14 4.02 1.85
C ALA A 114 14.12 3.14 2.65
N SER A 115 13.99 1.82 2.52
CA SER A 115 14.89 0.84 3.13
C SER A 115 16.32 1.00 2.61
N MET A 116 16.49 1.06 1.28
CA MET A 116 17.79 1.25 0.63
C MET A 116 18.47 2.55 1.03
N TYR A 117 17.74 3.66 1.04
CA TYR A 117 18.27 4.94 1.47
C TYR A 117 18.86 4.88 2.89
N ARG A 118 18.14 4.23 3.83
CA ARG A 118 18.60 4.09 5.21
C ARG A 118 19.79 3.12 5.31
N LEU A 119 19.79 2.01 4.59
CA LEU A 119 20.92 1.06 4.55
C LEU A 119 22.20 1.72 4.02
N ILE A 120 22.10 2.49 2.93
CA ILE A 120 23.23 3.21 2.35
C ILE A 120 23.85 4.15 3.38
N LYS A 121 23.01 4.84 4.18
CA LYS A 121 23.48 5.76 5.23
C LYS A 121 24.24 5.05 6.38
N ILE A 122 23.91 3.79 6.66
CA ILE A 122 24.48 3.03 7.79
C ILE A 122 25.68 2.19 7.35
N LEU A 123 25.58 1.50 6.20
CA LEU A 123 26.53 0.48 5.74
C LEU A 123 27.31 0.89 4.49
N GLY A 124 26.98 2.03 3.87
CA GLY A 124 27.47 2.39 2.54
C GLY A 124 26.76 1.61 1.42
N PHE A 125 26.99 2.03 0.18
CA PHE A 125 26.26 1.50 -1.00
C PHE A 125 26.47 0.00 -1.23
N ILE A 126 27.71 -0.46 -1.18
CA ILE A 126 28.06 -1.88 -1.39
C ILE A 126 27.51 -2.74 -0.25
N GLY A 127 27.57 -2.25 0.99
CA GLY A 127 27.02 -2.93 2.16
C GLY A 127 25.49 -3.07 2.08
N ALA A 128 24.80 -2.02 1.63
CA ALA A 128 23.34 -2.04 1.44
C ALA A 128 22.88 -3.07 0.40
N ILE A 129 23.57 -3.14 -0.75
CA ILE A 129 23.25 -4.14 -1.79
C ILE A 129 23.48 -5.56 -1.28
N LYS A 130 24.60 -5.79 -0.60
CA LYS A 130 24.92 -7.11 -0.03
C LYS A 130 23.87 -7.55 0.99
N ASP A 131 23.46 -6.65 1.89
CA ASP A 131 22.41 -6.91 2.89
C ASP A 131 21.06 -7.25 2.24
N GLN A 132 20.64 -6.51 1.21
CA GLN A 132 19.40 -6.81 0.48
C GLN A 132 19.46 -8.16 -0.26
N LEU A 133 20.61 -8.50 -0.86
CA LEU A 133 20.80 -9.80 -1.52
C LEU A 133 20.78 -10.96 -0.51
N GLU A 134 21.42 -10.79 0.64
CA GLU A 134 21.40 -11.77 1.74
C GLU A 134 19.97 -11.93 2.29
N HIS A 135 19.23 -10.84 2.44
CA HIS A 135 17.84 -10.88 2.86
C HIS A 135 16.97 -11.61 1.83
N ALA A 136 17.12 -11.32 0.54
CA ALA A 136 16.43 -12.01 -0.54
C ALA A 136 16.72 -13.51 -0.55
N ALA A 137 18.00 -13.91 -0.46
CA ALA A 137 18.40 -15.30 -0.38
C ALA A 137 17.82 -16.01 0.86
N SER A 138 17.73 -15.31 1.99
CA SER A 138 17.16 -15.87 3.23
C SER A 138 15.65 -16.16 3.12
N MET A 139 14.91 -15.40 2.31
CA MET A 139 13.49 -15.67 2.05
C MET A 139 13.27 -16.98 1.28
N PHE A 140 14.24 -17.41 0.48
CA PHE A 140 14.21 -18.66 -0.28
C PHE A 140 14.89 -19.85 0.45
N GLY A 141 15.11 -19.72 1.78
CA GLY A 141 15.57 -20.83 2.62
C GLY A 141 17.09 -20.96 2.76
N ALA A 142 17.88 -19.99 2.28
CA ALA A 142 19.32 -19.99 2.57
C ALA A 142 19.56 -19.69 4.07
N LYS A 143 20.19 -20.61 4.78
CA LYS A 143 20.62 -20.41 6.19
C LYS A 143 21.79 -19.42 6.24
N LEU A 144 21.49 -18.13 6.20
CA LEU A 144 22.47 -17.06 6.40
C LEU A 144 22.45 -16.57 7.86
N PRO A 145 23.60 -16.22 8.45
CA PRO A 145 23.66 -15.69 9.80
C PRO A 145 22.89 -14.36 9.85
N ARG A 146 21.73 -14.38 10.53
CA ARG A 146 20.86 -13.21 10.70
C ARG A 146 21.60 -12.12 11.47
N LYS A 147 22.16 -11.14 10.76
CA LYS A 147 22.20 -9.77 11.30
C LYS A 147 20.80 -9.20 11.09
N GLU A 148 19.90 -9.40 12.06
CA GLU A 148 18.63 -8.69 12.08
C GLU A 148 18.90 -7.21 12.34
N ILE A 149 19.36 -6.48 11.33
CA ILE A 149 19.26 -5.05 11.35
C ILE A 149 17.75 -4.78 11.28
N GLN A 150 17.17 -4.27 12.37
CA GLN A 150 15.73 -3.92 12.52
C GLN A 150 15.30 -2.76 11.60
N LEU A 151 15.87 -2.71 10.40
CA LEU A 151 15.77 -1.63 9.43
C LEU A 151 14.38 -1.65 8.75
N ILE A 152 13.89 -2.87 8.48
CA ILE A 152 12.57 -3.19 7.90
C ILE A 152 11.42 -2.73 8.80
N GLN A 153 11.61 -2.65 10.13
CA GLN A 153 10.56 -2.25 11.08
C GLN A 153 10.37 -0.72 11.23
N SER A 154 11.17 0.10 10.55
CA SER A 154 11.23 1.54 10.85
C SER A 154 10.44 2.44 9.91
N PHE A 155 10.17 2.02 8.67
CA PHE A 155 9.45 2.88 7.73
C PHE A 155 7.94 2.73 7.95
N PRO A 156 7.21 3.82 8.20
CA PRO A 156 5.75 3.75 8.38
C PRO A 156 5.10 3.31 7.08
N GLY A 157 4.44 2.14 7.09
CA GLY A 157 3.83 1.56 5.90
C GLY A 157 2.75 2.48 5.30
N ALA A 158 2.03 3.22 6.16
CA ALA A 158 1.06 4.23 5.75
C ALA A 158 1.64 5.27 4.78
N CYS A 159 2.90 5.68 4.97
CA CYS A 159 3.56 6.64 4.08
C CYS A 159 3.79 6.07 2.69
N SER A 160 4.27 4.83 2.59
CA SER A 160 4.49 4.16 1.31
C SER A 160 3.18 3.87 0.57
N ILE A 161 2.11 3.51 1.30
CA ILE A 161 0.79 3.27 0.71
C ILE A 161 0.20 4.59 0.17
N LEU A 162 0.32 5.69 0.92
CA LEU A 162 -0.15 7.01 0.47
C LEU A 162 0.60 7.45 -0.80
N LEU A 163 1.93 7.36 -0.77
CA LEU A 163 2.74 7.75 -1.92
C LEU A 163 2.44 6.85 -3.14
N GLY A 164 2.27 5.55 -2.91
CA GLY A 164 1.87 4.61 -3.95
C GLY A 164 0.51 4.93 -4.57
N ALA A 165 -0.48 5.26 -3.74
CA ALA A 165 -1.80 5.67 -4.22
C ALA A 165 -1.75 6.98 -5.03
N LEU A 166 -1.02 7.99 -4.54
CA LEU A 166 -0.88 9.27 -5.22
C LEU A 166 -0.19 9.13 -6.58
N VAL A 167 0.91 8.38 -6.63
CA VAL A 167 1.66 8.17 -7.87
C VAL A 167 0.85 7.36 -8.86
N TYR A 168 0.13 6.34 -8.41
CA TYR A 168 -0.73 5.56 -9.29
C TYR A 168 -1.86 6.42 -9.88
N VAL A 169 -2.59 7.16 -9.05
CA VAL A 169 -3.65 8.07 -9.50
C VAL A 169 -3.08 9.10 -10.49
N ALA A 170 -1.96 9.75 -10.16
CA ALA A 170 -1.32 10.73 -11.05
C ALA A 170 -0.86 10.12 -12.38
N PHE A 171 -0.32 8.90 -12.34
CA PHE A 171 0.13 8.17 -13.53
C PHE A 171 -1.04 7.85 -14.47
N THR A 172 -2.16 7.35 -13.94
CA THR A 172 -3.34 7.07 -14.74
C THR A 172 -3.98 8.35 -15.28
N ILE A 173 -4.04 9.44 -14.50
CA ILE A 173 -4.49 10.76 -15.01
C ILE A 173 -3.65 11.18 -16.22
N TYR A 174 -2.33 11.09 -16.10
CA TYR A 174 -1.41 11.46 -17.16
C TYR A 174 -1.60 10.56 -18.40
N HIS A 175 -1.73 9.24 -18.20
CA HIS A 175 -1.93 8.28 -19.28
C HIS A 175 -3.24 8.50 -20.03
N ASN A 176 -4.31 8.88 -19.32
CA ASN A 176 -5.62 9.16 -19.89
C ASN A 176 -5.77 10.60 -20.43
N GLY A 177 -4.67 11.34 -20.59
CA GLY A 177 -4.68 12.69 -21.19
C GLY A 177 -5.33 13.77 -20.30
N GLY A 178 -5.31 13.58 -18.98
CA GLY A 178 -5.92 14.51 -18.01
C GLY A 178 -7.42 14.28 -17.80
N ILE A 179 -8.02 13.30 -18.49
CA ILE A 179 -9.42 12.92 -18.32
C ILE A 179 -9.48 11.79 -17.29
N LEU A 180 -10.05 12.12 -16.15
CA LEU A 180 -10.62 11.16 -15.21
C LEU A 180 -12.11 11.07 -15.51
N ALA A 181 -12.69 9.89 -15.38
CA ALA A 181 -14.14 9.74 -15.40
C ALA A 181 -14.80 10.30 -14.12
#